data_AF-A0A2E5K4H3-F1
#
_entry.id   AF-A0A2E5K4H3-F1
#
_cell.length_a   1.000
_cell.length_b   1.000
_cell.length_c   1.000
_cell.angle_alpha   90.00
_cell.angle_beta   90.00
_cell.angle_gamma   90.00
#
_symmetry.space_group_name_H-M   'P 1'
#
loop_
_entity.id
_entity.type
_entity.pdbx_description
1 polymer ?
#
loop_
_entity_poly.entity_id
_entity_poly.type
_entity_poly.pdbx_seq_one_letter_code
_entity_poly.pdbx_strand_id
1 'polypeptide(L)'
;MPYAAFVYCIVTVIAYSIWAFRLVPGAGPMFASIAVIYMVLSGISLSRLVHKPGSVVKFCIFFALAFLVYSIFWCFFWFGLKGQYHADLYGSFLGLAALTWLFMKAFEKSTGFLPLFSVLFTCHTIGYYMGGEGYYFVGGPTGRLLWGVGHGLGFGAGLGYLINRCQSPD
;
A
#
# COMPACT_ATOMS: atom_id res chain seq x y z
N MET A 1 7.05 -11.38 7.21
CA MET A 1 5.72 -10.75 7.36
C MET A 1 5.67 -9.69 8.48
N PRO A 2 6.00 -9.97 9.75
CA PRO A 2 5.83 -8.99 10.83
C PRO A 2 6.68 -7.73 10.66
N TYR A 3 7.92 -7.87 10.17
CA TYR A 3 8.77 -6.73 9.83
C TYR A 3 8.10 -5.78 8.82
N ALA A 4 7.57 -6.31 7.72
CA ALA A 4 6.94 -5.53 6.66
C ALA A 4 5.70 -4.79 7.18
N ALA A 5 4.83 -5.49 7.92
CA ALA A 5 3.66 -4.91 8.56
C ALA A 5 4.04 -3.75 9.49
N PHE A 6 5.06 -3.94 10.33
CA PHE A 6 5.51 -2.94 11.28
C PHE A 6 6.11 -1.70 10.61
N VAL A 7 7.07 -1.88 9.69
CA VAL A 7 7.71 -0.72 9.04
C VAL A 7 6.76 0.01 8.12
N TYR A 8 5.88 -0.70 7.42
CA TYR A 8 4.87 -0.08 6.58
C TYR A 8 3.81 0.64 7.42
N CYS A 9 3.42 0.10 8.59
CA CYS A 9 2.59 0.80 9.57
C CYS A 9 3.20 2.15 9.96
N ILE A 10 4.50 2.21 10.27
CA ILE A 10 5.16 3.49 10.56
C ILE A 10 5.05 4.45 9.38
N VAL A 11 5.34 3.99 8.16
CA VAL A 11 5.22 4.82 6.94
C VAL A 11 3.80 5.36 6.77
N THR A 12 2.80 4.51 6.98
CA THR A 12 1.39 4.91 6.83
C THR A 12 0.98 5.90 7.90
N VAL A 13 1.39 5.75 9.16
CA VAL A 13 1.11 6.72 10.23
C VAL A 13 1.72 8.09 9.88
N ILE A 14 2.95 8.11 9.34
CA ILE A 14 3.59 9.34 8.84
C ILE A 14 2.81 9.94 7.66
N ALA A 15 2.34 9.13 6.72
CA ALA A 15 1.55 9.63 5.61
C ALA A 15 0.22 10.22 6.09
N TYR A 16 -0.50 9.48 6.93
CA TYR A 16 -1.79 9.86 7.49
C TYR A 16 -1.68 11.02 8.48
N SER A 17 -0.50 11.33 9.04
CA SER A 17 -0.31 12.52 9.88
C SER A 17 -0.49 13.81 9.09
N ILE A 18 -0.23 13.82 7.78
CA ILE A 18 -0.53 14.95 6.90
C ILE A 18 -2.02 15.29 6.97
N TRP A 19 -2.88 14.27 6.85
CA TRP A 19 -4.33 14.44 6.94
C TRP A 19 -4.78 14.67 8.40
N ALA A 20 -4.15 14.01 9.37
CA ALA A 20 -4.47 14.13 10.78
C ALA A 20 -4.35 15.57 11.28
N PHE A 21 -3.21 16.20 10.98
CA PHE A 21 -2.86 17.53 11.46
C PHE A 21 -3.04 18.63 10.40
N ARG A 22 -3.61 18.29 9.24
CA ARG A 22 -3.84 19.23 8.11
C ARG A 22 -2.56 19.97 7.71
N LEU A 23 -1.44 19.24 7.63
CA LEU A 23 -0.12 19.81 7.35
C LEU A 23 -0.01 20.42 5.95
N VAL A 24 -0.84 19.96 5.02
CA VAL A 24 -0.87 20.44 3.63
C VAL A 24 -2.30 20.88 3.29
N PRO A 25 -2.50 22.15 2.86
CA PRO A 25 -3.82 22.64 2.49
C PRO A 25 -4.26 22.11 1.12
N GLY A 26 -5.56 21.80 1.00
CA GLY A 26 -6.18 21.33 -0.25
C GLY A 26 -6.09 19.82 -0.47
N ALA A 27 -7.15 19.24 -1.04
CA ALA A 27 -7.27 17.80 -1.23
C ALA A 27 -6.20 17.24 -2.19
N GLY A 28 -6.04 17.86 -3.35
CA GLY A 28 -5.06 17.42 -4.36
C GLY A 28 -3.62 17.38 -3.83
N PRO A 29 -3.08 18.51 -3.31
CA PRO A 29 -1.75 18.54 -2.71
C PRO A 29 -1.58 17.56 -1.55
N MET A 30 -2.59 17.41 -0.68
CA MET A 30 -2.56 16.44 0.41
C MET A 30 -2.40 14.99 -0.10
N PHE A 31 -3.21 14.57 -1.08
CA PHE A 31 -3.09 13.23 -1.67
C PHE A 31 -1.76 13.03 -2.38
N ALA A 32 -1.26 14.05 -3.09
CA ALA A 32 0.05 13.99 -3.74
C ALA A 32 1.19 13.81 -2.72
N SER A 33 1.18 14.55 -1.61
CA SER A 33 2.17 14.43 -0.54
C SER A 33 2.13 13.04 0.12
N ILE A 34 0.93 12.52 0.39
CA ILE A 34 0.72 11.16 0.89
C ILE A 34 1.30 10.13 -0.08
N ALA A 35 1.01 10.25 -1.37
CA ALA A 35 1.52 9.35 -2.40
C ALA A 35 3.07 9.38 -2.47
N VAL A 36 3.68 10.57 -2.39
CA VAL A 36 5.15 10.71 -2.36
C VAL A 36 5.75 9.98 -1.15
N ILE A 37 5.16 10.13 0.05
CA ILE A 37 5.61 9.42 1.25
C ILE A 37 5.55 7.90 1.03
N TYR A 38 4.44 7.40 0.49
CA TYR A 38 4.31 5.98 0.19
C TYR A 38 5.34 5.51 -0.82
N MET A 39 5.54 6.23 -1.93
CA MET A 39 6.51 5.84 -2.96
C MET A 39 7.94 5.81 -2.43
N VAL A 40 8.36 6.81 -1.65
CA VAL A 40 9.73 6.95 -1.17
C VAL A 40 9.99 6.07 0.05
N LEU A 41 9.25 6.27 1.14
CA LEU A 41 9.55 5.62 2.42
C LEU A 41 9.21 4.12 2.40
N SER A 42 8.17 3.70 1.67
CA SER A 42 7.86 2.27 1.56
C SER A 42 8.90 1.54 0.74
N GLY A 43 9.35 2.13 -0.38
CA GLY A 43 10.42 1.55 -1.20
C GLY A 43 11.69 1.34 -0.38
N ILE A 44 12.11 2.35 0.39
CA ILE A 44 13.30 2.27 1.26
C ILE A 44 13.11 1.22 2.35
N SER A 45 12.00 1.25 3.09
CA SER A 45 11.78 0.36 4.23
C SER A 45 11.62 -1.10 3.84
N LEU A 46 10.94 -1.37 2.71
CA LEU A 46 10.71 -2.72 2.19
C LEU A 46 11.89 -3.26 1.39
N SER A 47 12.84 -2.42 0.95
CA SER A 47 14.05 -2.87 0.22
C SER A 47 14.88 -3.89 0.99
N ARG A 48 14.82 -3.87 2.33
CA ARG A 48 15.50 -4.84 3.20
C ARG A 48 14.95 -6.26 3.09
N LEU A 49 13.77 -6.45 2.48
CA LEU A 49 13.18 -7.77 2.22
C LEU A 49 13.70 -8.41 0.92
N VAL A 50 14.49 -7.68 0.13
CA VAL A 50 15.06 -8.19 -1.12
C VAL A 50 16.37 -8.90 -0.83
N HIS A 51 16.47 -10.19 -1.18
CA HIS A 51 17.65 -11.00 -0.91
C HIS A 51 18.87 -10.62 -1.77
N LYS A 52 18.65 -10.05 -2.97
CA LYS A 52 19.72 -9.77 -3.93
C LYS A 52 20.53 -8.52 -3.51
N PRO A 53 21.83 -8.66 -3.18
CA PRO A 53 22.68 -7.53 -2.78
C PRO A 53 22.87 -6.53 -3.94
N GLY A 54 22.95 -5.23 -3.61
CA GLY A 54 23.19 -4.14 -4.57
C GLY A 54 21.97 -3.63 -5.34
N SER A 55 20.75 -4.10 -5.02
CA SER A 55 19.53 -3.78 -5.77
C SER A 55 18.58 -2.79 -5.06
N VAL A 56 19.00 -2.12 -3.99
CA VAL A 56 18.12 -1.25 -3.18
C VAL A 56 17.51 -0.12 -4.02
N VAL A 57 18.32 0.64 -4.76
CA VAL A 57 17.83 1.76 -5.59
C VAL A 57 16.89 1.25 -6.69
N LYS A 58 17.24 0.14 -7.34
CA LYS A 58 16.40 -0.49 -8.37
C LYS A 58 15.05 -0.92 -7.79
N PHE A 59 15.05 -1.51 -6.60
CA PHE A 59 13.83 -1.88 -5.90
C PHE A 59 13.00 -0.65 -5.52
N CYS A 60 13.61 0.41 -5.00
CA CYS A 60 12.89 1.64 -4.65
C CYS A 60 12.21 2.26 -5.88
N ILE A 61 12.92 2.35 -7.01
CA ILE A 61 12.36 2.86 -8.28
C ILE A 61 11.22 1.95 -8.75
N PHE A 62 11.45 0.64 -8.78
CA PHE A 62 10.43 -0.32 -9.16
C PHE A 62 9.19 -0.24 -8.27
N PHE A 63 9.38 -0.20 -6.95
CA PHE A 63 8.30 -0.07 -5.98
C PHE A 63 7.51 1.20 -6.21
N ALA A 64 8.19 2.34 -6.38
CA ALA A 64 7.54 3.61 -6.66
C ALA A 64 6.69 3.56 -7.93
N LEU A 65 7.20 2.97 -9.01
CA LEU A 65 6.46 2.79 -10.26
C LEU A 65 5.26 1.84 -10.09
N ALA A 66 5.43 0.71 -9.43
CA ALA A 66 4.35 -0.24 -9.18
C ALA A 66 3.25 0.37 -8.28
N PHE A 67 3.66 1.12 -7.25
CA PHE A 67 2.74 1.82 -6.37
C PHE A 67 2.04 2.99 -7.08
N LEU A 68 2.71 3.66 -8.01
CA LEU A 68 2.11 4.69 -8.85
C LEU A 68 1.01 4.08 -9.73
N VAL A 69 1.25 2.93 -10.35
CA VAL A 69 0.22 2.20 -11.12
C VAL A 69 -0.97 1.85 -10.23
N TYR A 70 -0.73 1.30 -9.04
CA TYR A 70 -1.78 1.06 -8.04
C TYR A 70 -2.58 2.34 -7.73
N SER A 71 -1.87 3.45 -7.47
CA SER A 71 -2.47 4.74 -7.12
C SER A 71 -3.29 5.32 -8.26
N ILE A 72 -2.89 5.14 -9.52
CA ILE A 72 -3.66 5.57 -10.69
C ILE A 72 -4.99 4.83 -10.75
N PHE A 73 -4.99 3.50 -10.59
CA PHE A 73 -6.24 2.72 -10.54
C PHE A 73 -7.12 3.18 -9.38
N TRP A 74 -6.56 3.32 -8.18
CA TRP A 74 -7.32 3.77 -7.03
C TRP A 74 -7.94 5.16 -7.24
N CYS A 75 -7.16 6.13 -7.71
CA CYS A 75 -7.63 7.49 -8.01
C CYS A 75 -8.67 7.50 -9.12
N PHE A 76 -8.48 6.73 -10.19
CA PHE A 76 -9.43 6.67 -11.31
C PHE A 76 -10.80 6.22 -10.84
N PHE A 77 -10.87 5.15 -10.03
CA PHE A 77 -12.14 4.67 -9.48
C PHE A 77 -12.68 5.62 -8.41
N TRP A 78 -11.86 6.04 -7.45
CA TRP A 78 -12.30 6.91 -6.36
C TRP A 78 -12.86 8.24 -6.86
N PHE A 79 -12.11 8.95 -7.71
CA PHE A 79 -12.57 10.23 -8.25
C PHE A 79 -13.62 10.06 -9.35
N GLY A 80 -13.50 9.03 -10.19
CA GLY A 80 -14.45 8.75 -11.27
C GLY A 80 -15.84 8.39 -10.76
N LEU A 81 -15.91 7.59 -9.69
CA LEU A 81 -17.16 7.20 -9.03
C LEU A 81 -17.51 8.10 -7.83
N LYS A 82 -16.76 9.17 -7.61
CA LYS A 82 -16.97 10.14 -6.50
C LYS A 82 -17.05 9.48 -5.11
N GLY A 83 -16.29 8.41 -4.90
CA GLY A 83 -16.27 7.63 -3.66
C GLY A 83 -17.54 6.79 -3.41
N GLN A 84 -18.45 6.65 -4.39
CA GLN A 84 -19.65 5.83 -4.28
C GLN A 84 -19.43 4.40 -4.79
N TYR A 85 -20.39 3.50 -4.57
CA TYR A 85 -20.41 2.14 -5.12
C TYR A 85 -19.15 1.30 -4.82
N HIS A 86 -18.57 1.41 -3.63
CA HIS A 86 -17.33 0.70 -3.27
C HIS A 86 -16.17 0.99 -4.25
N ALA A 87 -16.06 2.24 -4.72
CA ALA A 87 -14.99 2.69 -5.61
C ALA A 87 -13.59 2.38 -5.08
N ASP A 88 -13.40 2.49 -3.77
CA ASP A 88 -12.20 2.08 -3.05
C ASP A 88 -11.87 0.60 -3.28
N LEU A 89 -12.87 -0.27 -3.17
CA LEU A 89 -12.70 -1.71 -3.32
C LEU A 89 -12.34 -2.08 -4.76
N TYR A 90 -13.04 -1.54 -5.75
CA TYR A 90 -12.77 -1.81 -7.17
C TYR A 90 -11.42 -1.25 -7.62
N GLY A 91 -11.11 -0.03 -7.20
CA GLY A 91 -9.81 0.61 -7.45
C GLY A 91 -8.66 -0.19 -6.84
N SER A 92 -8.80 -0.61 -5.58
CA SER A 92 -7.82 -1.47 -4.92
C SER A 92 -7.74 -2.86 -5.55
N PHE A 93 -8.85 -3.46 -5.97
CA PHE A 93 -8.82 -4.77 -6.64
C PHE A 93 -7.95 -4.74 -7.89
N LEU A 94 -8.22 -3.81 -8.82
CA LEU A 94 -7.46 -3.68 -10.06
C LEU A 94 -6.02 -3.20 -9.82
N GLY A 95 -5.86 -2.21 -8.94
CA GLY A 95 -4.53 -1.70 -8.59
C GLY A 95 -3.64 -2.77 -7.96
N LEU A 96 -4.17 -3.59 -7.05
CA LEU A 96 -3.41 -4.66 -6.38
C LEU A 96 -3.19 -5.86 -7.30
N ALA A 97 -4.10 -6.13 -8.23
CA ALA A 97 -3.87 -7.12 -9.29
C ALA A 97 -2.70 -6.70 -10.18
N ALA A 98 -2.68 -5.43 -10.62
CA ALA A 98 -1.57 -4.88 -11.40
C ALA A 98 -0.25 -4.90 -10.61
N LEU A 99 -0.28 -4.49 -9.33
CA LEU A 99 0.89 -4.52 -8.46
C LEU A 99 1.42 -5.95 -8.29
N THR A 100 0.54 -6.93 -8.02
CA THR A 100 0.92 -8.34 -7.91
C THR A 100 1.59 -8.84 -9.19
N TRP A 101 1.00 -8.55 -10.34
CA TRP A 101 1.56 -8.93 -11.64
C TRP A 101 2.93 -8.30 -11.90
N LEU A 102 3.11 -7.01 -11.60
CA LEU A 102 4.39 -6.32 -11.73
C LEU A 102 5.47 -6.93 -10.84
N PHE A 103 5.14 -7.30 -9.59
CA PHE A 103 6.07 -7.97 -8.69
C PHE A 103 6.44 -9.35 -9.20
N MET A 104 5.48 -10.15 -9.66
CA MET A 104 5.79 -11.45 -10.26
C MET A 104 6.73 -11.31 -11.46
N LYS A 105 6.48 -10.34 -12.35
CA LYS A 105 7.35 -10.05 -13.49
C LYS A 105 8.76 -9.61 -13.07
N ALA A 106 8.87 -8.70 -12.09
CA ALA A 106 10.15 -8.16 -11.64
C ALA A 106 11.03 -9.19 -10.92
N PHE A 107 10.41 -10.17 -10.26
CA PHE A 107 11.10 -11.26 -9.57
C PHE A 107 11.12 -12.57 -10.37
N GLU A 108 10.72 -12.53 -11.65
CA GLU A 108 10.72 -13.68 -12.57
C GLU A 108 9.87 -14.88 -12.09
N LYS A 109 8.85 -14.62 -11.25
CA LYS A 109 7.89 -15.63 -10.76
C LYS A 109 6.86 -15.93 -11.85
N SER A 110 6.77 -17.18 -12.29
CA SER A 110 5.87 -17.55 -13.41
C SER A 110 4.48 -18.02 -12.96
N THR A 111 4.35 -18.53 -11.72
CA THR A 111 3.11 -19.14 -11.21
C THR A 111 2.62 -18.49 -9.92
N GLY A 112 1.38 -18.80 -9.53
CA GLY A 112 0.86 -18.42 -8.21
C GLY A 112 0.26 -17.01 -8.13
N PHE A 113 -0.13 -16.39 -9.24
CA PHE A 113 -0.79 -15.08 -9.26
C PHE A 113 -1.99 -15.01 -8.30
N LEU A 114 -2.91 -15.96 -8.42
CA LEU A 114 -4.13 -15.96 -7.61
C LEU A 114 -3.83 -16.02 -6.10
N PRO A 115 -3.04 -16.98 -5.57
CA PRO A 115 -2.66 -16.96 -4.16
C PRO A 115 -1.97 -15.67 -3.69
N LEU A 116 -1.05 -15.12 -4.49
CA LEU A 116 -0.32 -13.89 -4.14
C LEU A 116 -1.25 -12.68 -4.09
N PHE A 117 -2.09 -12.54 -5.11
CA PHE A 117 -3.10 -11.50 -5.21
C PHE A 117 -4.12 -11.63 -4.08
N SER A 118 -4.66 -12.83 -3.84
CA SER A 118 -5.66 -13.06 -2.80
C SER A 118 -5.15 -12.70 -1.42
N VAL A 119 -3.91 -13.06 -1.06
CA VAL A 119 -3.34 -12.68 0.23
C VAL A 119 -3.12 -11.17 0.30
N LEU A 120 -2.54 -10.56 -0.74
CA LEU A 120 -2.32 -9.12 -0.78
C LEU A 120 -3.65 -8.34 -0.64
N PHE A 121 -4.64 -8.69 -1.45
CA PHE A 121 -5.95 -8.07 -1.46
C PHE A 121 -6.69 -8.27 -0.14
N THR A 122 -6.68 -9.48 0.43
CA THR A 122 -7.32 -9.75 1.71
C THR A 122 -6.68 -8.94 2.83
N CYS A 123 -5.34 -8.94 2.93
CA CYS A 123 -4.64 -8.19 3.97
C CYS A 123 -4.84 -6.68 3.82
N HIS A 124 -4.80 -6.15 2.59
CA HIS A 124 -5.12 -4.75 2.32
C HIS A 124 -6.55 -4.41 2.75
N THR A 125 -7.53 -5.18 2.29
CA THR A 125 -8.96 -4.92 2.51
C THR A 125 -9.32 -4.98 3.99
N ILE A 126 -8.84 -6.01 4.71
CA ILE A 126 -9.03 -6.10 6.16
C ILE A 126 -8.40 -4.90 6.86
N GLY A 127 -7.14 -4.55 6.53
CA GLY A 127 -6.48 -3.41 7.14
C GLY A 127 -7.18 -2.08 6.87
N TYR A 128 -7.61 -1.86 5.62
CA TYR A 128 -8.32 -0.66 5.18
C TYR A 128 -9.63 -0.47 5.94
N TYR A 129 -10.49 -1.50 5.98
CA TYR A 129 -11.78 -1.40 6.68
C TYR A 129 -11.62 -1.37 8.20
N MET A 130 -10.67 -2.11 8.79
CA MET A 130 -10.37 -1.99 10.23
C MET A 130 -9.88 -0.59 10.60
N GLY A 131 -9.06 0.03 9.74
CA GLY A 131 -8.66 1.42 9.89
C GLY A 131 -9.86 2.37 9.80
N GLY A 132 -10.80 2.09 8.89
CA GLY A 132 -12.05 2.83 8.75
C GLY A 132 -12.95 2.77 9.98
N GLU A 133 -13.15 1.59 10.54
CA GLU A 133 -13.87 1.42 11.81
C GLU A 133 -13.17 2.19 12.94
N GLY A 134 -11.85 2.06 13.07
CA GLY A 134 -11.07 2.80 14.07
C GLY A 134 -11.21 4.32 13.95
N TYR A 135 -11.23 4.84 12.72
CA TYR A 135 -11.52 6.25 12.45
C TYR A 135 -12.94 6.63 12.83
N TYR A 136 -13.93 5.80 12.50
CA TYR A 136 -15.34 6.07 12.79
C TYR A 136 -15.60 6.12 14.31
N PHE A 137 -15.04 5.18 15.08
CA PHE A 137 -15.23 5.11 16.53
C PHE A 137 -14.55 6.24 17.30
N VAL A 138 -13.35 6.67 16.89
CA VAL A 138 -12.55 7.65 17.64
C VAL A 138 -12.69 9.06 17.08
N GLY A 139 -12.79 9.21 15.77
CA GLY A 139 -12.85 10.50 15.09
C GLY A 139 -11.59 11.35 15.29
N GLY A 140 -11.64 12.59 14.77
CA GLY A 140 -10.58 13.57 14.95
C GLY A 140 -9.21 13.16 14.40
N PRO A 141 -8.12 13.82 14.83
CA PRO A 141 -6.75 13.48 14.41
C PRO A 141 -6.36 12.04 14.80
N THR A 142 -6.72 11.60 16.01
CA THR A 142 -6.42 10.25 16.49
C THR A 142 -7.03 9.17 15.62
N GLY A 143 -8.30 9.31 15.24
CA GLY A 143 -8.96 8.38 14.32
C GLY A 143 -8.26 8.30 12.96
N ARG A 144 -7.77 9.43 12.42
CA ARG A 144 -7.04 9.43 11.13
C ARG A 144 -5.69 8.73 11.23
N LEU A 145 -5.02 8.80 12.39
CA LEU A 145 -3.81 8.03 12.65
C LEU A 145 -4.13 6.54 12.82
N LEU A 146 -5.23 6.19 13.49
CA LEU A 146 -5.71 4.81 13.60
C LEU A 146 -6.07 4.21 12.24
N TRP A 147 -6.61 5.03 11.32
CA TRP A 147 -6.75 4.64 9.92
C TRP A 147 -5.41 4.20 9.34
N GLY A 148 -4.38 5.03 9.51
CA GLY A 148 -3.02 4.72 9.11
C GLY A 148 -2.53 3.40 9.70
N VAL A 149 -2.69 3.19 11.01
CA VAL A 149 -2.29 1.95 11.70
C VAL A 149 -2.97 0.73 11.09
N GLY A 150 -4.30 0.73 10.97
CA GLY A 150 -5.06 -0.40 10.43
C GLY A 150 -4.65 -0.71 9.00
N HIS A 151 -4.66 0.32 8.14
CA HIS A 151 -4.26 0.18 6.74
C HIS A 151 -2.82 -0.31 6.60
N GLY A 152 -1.90 0.24 7.38
CA GLY A 152 -0.48 -0.05 7.29
C GLY A 152 -0.09 -1.44 7.78
N LEU A 153 -0.70 -1.91 8.87
CA LEU A 153 -0.50 -3.28 9.35
C LEU A 153 -1.00 -4.30 8.32
N GLY A 154 -2.22 -4.09 7.81
CA GLY A 154 -2.81 -4.99 6.81
C GLY A 154 -2.03 -4.98 5.51
N PHE A 155 -1.91 -3.82 4.87
CA PHE A 155 -1.24 -3.73 3.57
C PHE A 155 0.25 -4.09 3.66
N GLY A 156 0.94 -3.69 4.73
CA GLY A 156 2.32 -4.06 4.97
C GLY A 156 2.53 -5.58 5.14
N ALA A 157 1.61 -6.27 5.81
CA ALA A 157 1.64 -7.73 5.90
C ALA A 157 1.49 -8.38 4.51
N GLY A 158 0.54 -7.90 3.70
CA GLY A 158 0.32 -8.37 2.34
C GLY A 158 1.52 -8.13 1.41
N LEU A 159 2.09 -6.92 1.42
CA LEU A 159 3.30 -6.60 0.66
C LEU A 159 4.49 -7.45 1.11
N GLY A 160 4.65 -7.63 2.42
CA GLY A 160 5.67 -8.52 2.97
C GLY A 160 5.53 -9.95 2.48
N TYR A 161 4.32 -10.49 2.44
CA TYR A 161 4.07 -11.82 1.87
C TYR A 161 4.42 -11.89 0.39
N LEU A 162 3.91 -10.94 -0.41
CA LEU A 162 4.15 -10.87 -1.84
C LEU A 162 5.65 -10.85 -2.16
N ILE A 163 6.41 -9.94 -1.54
CA ILE A 163 7.86 -9.80 -1.77
C ILE A 163 8.61 -11.08 -1.43
N ASN A 164 8.29 -11.72 -0.29
CA ASN A 164 8.96 -12.95 0.11
C ASN A 164 8.65 -14.12 -0.84
N ARG A 165 7.38 -14.27 -1.26
CA ARG A 165 6.95 -15.39 -2.10
C ARG A 165 7.34 -15.24 -3.56
N CYS A 166 7.38 -14.03 -4.09
CA CYS A 166 7.90 -13.79 -5.44
C CYS A 166 9.39 -14.15 -5.57
N GLN A 167 10.15 -14.15 -4.47
CA GLN A 167 11.56 -14.55 -4.44
C GLN A 167 11.77 -16.06 -4.17
N SER A 168 10.70 -16.81 -3.90
CA SER A 168 10.78 -18.25 -3.66
C SER A 168 10.83 -19.01 -4.99
N PRO A 169 11.57 -20.13 -5.08
CA PRO A 169 11.58 -20.99 -6.27
C PRO A 169 10.15 -21.33 -6.74
N ASP A 170 9.99 -21.43 -8.06
CA ASP A 170 8.78 -21.97 -8.70
C ASP A 170 8.64 -23.48 -8.46
#